data_AF-B5TR33-F1
#
_entry.id   AF-B5TR33-F1
#
_cell.length_a   1.000
_cell.length_b   1.000
_cell.length_c   1.000
_cell.angle_alpha   90.00
_cell.angle_beta   90.00
_cell.angle_gamma   90.00
#
_symmetry.space_group_name_H-M   'P 1'
#
loop_
_entity.id
_entity.type
_entity.pdbx_description
1 polymer ?
#
loop_
_entity_poly.entity_id
_entity_poly.type
_entity_poly.pdbx_seq_one_letter_code
_entity_poly.pdbx_strand_id
1 'polypeptide(L)'
;MAHPSQLGFQDAASPVMEELLHFHDHALMIVFLISTFVLYIIVAMVTTKLTNKFLLDSQEIEIIWTVLPAVILIMIALPSLRILYLMDEISSPHLTIKAVGHQWYWSYEYTDYEDLGFDSYMVPTQDLTPGQFRLLEADHRMVV
;
A
#
# COMPACT_ATOMS: atom_id res chain seq x y z
N MET A 1 -14.12 -3.60 3.81
CA MET A 1 -13.81 -2.64 4.89
C MET A 1 -12.82 -3.27 5.85
N ALA A 2 -12.20 -2.48 6.72
CA ALA A 2 -11.28 -3.04 7.71
C ALA A 2 -12.04 -3.88 8.75
N HIS A 3 -11.43 -4.99 9.17
CA HIS A 3 -11.97 -5.86 10.21
C HIS A 3 -11.08 -5.82 11.47
N PRO A 4 -11.62 -6.12 12.66
CA PRO A 4 -10.82 -6.14 13.89
C PRO A 4 -9.60 -7.05 13.74
N SER A 5 -8.45 -6.62 14.25
CA SER A 5 -7.17 -7.36 14.22
C SER A 5 -6.61 -7.68 12.83
N GLN A 6 -7.01 -6.93 11.79
CA GLN A 6 -6.45 -7.08 10.45
C GLN A 6 -4.95 -6.72 10.40
N LEU A 7 -4.15 -7.54 9.73
CA LEU A 7 -2.69 -7.37 9.58
C LEU A 7 -2.27 -6.84 8.21
N GLY A 8 -2.98 -7.24 7.15
CA GLY A 8 -2.69 -6.86 5.76
C GLY A 8 -3.64 -5.81 5.20
N PHE A 9 -3.61 -5.64 3.88
CA PHE A 9 -4.55 -4.80 3.16
C PHE A 9 -5.98 -5.37 3.17
N GLN A 10 -6.96 -4.53 2.83
CA GLN A 10 -8.33 -4.97 2.53
C GLN A 10 -8.37 -5.71 1.20
N ASP A 11 -9.40 -6.53 1.01
CA ASP A 11 -9.64 -7.25 -0.24
C ASP A 11 -9.75 -6.27 -1.41
N ALA A 12 -9.11 -6.62 -2.53
CA ALA A 12 -9.10 -5.79 -3.73
C ALA A 12 -10.50 -5.73 -4.35
N ALA A 13 -10.98 -4.50 -4.61
CA ALA A 13 -12.22 -4.24 -5.35
C ALA A 13 -11.97 -3.71 -6.78
N SER A 14 -10.70 -3.57 -7.18
CA SER A 14 -10.30 -3.14 -8.51
C SER A 14 -9.05 -3.90 -8.98
N PRO A 15 -8.84 -4.07 -10.30
CA PRO A 15 -7.65 -4.76 -10.83
C PRO A 15 -6.33 -4.11 -10.40
N VAL A 16 -6.30 -2.77 -10.32
CA VAL A 16 -5.13 -2.03 -9.85
C VAL A 16 -4.79 -2.38 -8.40
N MET A 17 -5.79 -2.54 -7.54
CA MET A 17 -5.55 -2.92 -6.14
C MET A 17 -4.99 -4.35 -6.04
N GLU A 18 -5.43 -5.27 -6.92
CA GLU A 18 -4.88 -6.63 -6.98
C GLU A 18 -3.39 -6.63 -7.36
N GLU A 19 -3.00 -5.84 -8.37
CA GLU A 19 -1.59 -5.65 -8.74
C GLU A 19 -0.77 -5.04 -7.59
N LEU A 20 -1.34 -4.11 -6.82
CA LEU A 20 -0.69 -3.53 -5.63
C LEU A 20 -0.51 -4.56 -4.52
N LEU A 21 -1.46 -5.49 -4.31
CA LEU A 21 -1.29 -6.59 -3.35
C LEU A 21 -0.13 -7.50 -3.76
N HIS A 22 -0.06 -7.89 -5.04
CA HIS A 22 1.04 -8.72 -5.55
C HIS A 22 2.40 -8.02 -5.46
N PHE A 23 2.45 -6.73 -5.77
CA PHE A 23 3.67 -5.95 -5.63
C PHE A 23 4.10 -5.81 -4.16
N HIS A 24 3.15 -5.55 -3.26
CA HIS A 24 3.43 -5.52 -1.84
C HIS A 24 4.01 -6.85 -1.35
N ASP A 25 3.42 -7.98 -1.73
CA ASP A 25 3.91 -9.30 -1.31
C ASP A 25 5.33 -9.58 -1.85
N HIS A 26 5.61 -9.16 -3.09
CA HIS A 26 6.96 -9.24 -3.67
C HIS A 26 7.97 -8.39 -2.88
N ALA A 27 7.63 -7.14 -2.57
CA ALA A 27 8.50 -6.26 -1.80
C ALA A 27 8.68 -6.76 -0.35
N LEU A 28 7.61 -7.22 0.28
CA LEU A 28 7.60 -7.74 1.65
C LEU A 28 8.46 -9.00 1.76
N MET A 29 8.41 -9.89 0.77
CA MET A 29 9.31 -11.05 0.69
C MET A 29 10.79 -10.62 0.74
N ILE A 30 11.16 -9.59 -0.02
CA ILE A 30 12.54 -9.07 -0.04
C ILE A 30 12.91 -8.45 1.32
N VAL A 31 12.01 -7.68 1.94
CA VAL A 31 12.23 -7.11 3.27
C VAL A 31 12.44 -8.20 4.32
N PHE A 32 11.63 -9.26 4.32
CA PHE A 32 11.81 -10.40 5.22
C PHE A 32 13.15 -11.12 4.95
N LEU A 33 13.53 -11.31 3.69
CA LEU A 33 14.81 -11.92 3.35
C LEU A 33 16.00 -11.12 3.89
N ILE A 34 16.02 -9.80 3.67
CA ILE A 34 17.12 -8.94 4.13
C ILE A 34 17.15 -8.88 5.66
N SER A 35 16.00 -8.67 6.31
CA SER A 35 15.93 -8.56 7.78
C SER A 35 16.36 -9.86 8.48
N THR A 36 15.94 -11.02 7.98
CA THR A 36 16.37 -12.32 8.53
C THR A 36 17.84 -12.60 8.26
N PHE A 37 18.36 -12.23 7.09
CA PHE A 37 19.78 -12.35 6.77
C PHE A 37 20.67 -11.49 7.68
N VAL A 38 20.29 -10.22 7.87
CA VAL A 38 21.02 -9.31 8.77
C VAL A 38 20.96 -9.80 10.22
N LEU A 39 19.79 -10.24 10.68
CA LEU A 39 19.63 -10.81 12.02
C LEU A 39 20.53 -12.03 12.21
N TYR A 40 20.58 -12.93 11.21
CA TYR A 40 21.44 -14.10 11.24
C TYR A 40 22.92 -13.72 11.35
N ILE A 41 23.41 -12.75 10.56
CA ILE A 41 24.81 -12.28 10.63
C ILE A 41 25.12 -11.75 12.03
N ILE A 42 24.25 -10.92 12.60
CA ILE A 42 24.46 -10.35 13.93
C ILE A 42 24.58 -11.47 14.97
N VAL A 43 23.66 -12.44 14.96
CA VAL A 43 23.70 -13.57 15.90
C VAL A 43 24.97 -14.41 15.71
N ALA A 44 25.36 -14.72 14.48
CA ALA A 44 26.57 -15.49 14.19
C ALA A 44 27.85 -14.76 14.67
N MET A 45 27.94 -13.45 14.45
CA MET A 45 29.11 -12.65 14.83
C MET A 45 29.24 -12.45 16.33
N VAL A 46 28.11 -12.36 17.07
CA VAL A 46 28.13 -12.17 18.53
C VAL A 46 28.36 -13.48 19.29
N THR A 47 28.00 -14.62 18.70
CA THR A 47 28.05 -15.93 19.40
C THR A 47 29.42 -16.62 19.35
N THR A 48 30.31 -16.21 18.43
CA THR A 48 31.63 -16.82 18.31
C THR A 48 32.60 -16.34 19.40
N LYS A 49 33.48 -17.24 19.86
CA LYS A 49 34.61 -16.90 20.76
C LYS A 49 35.92 -16.66 20.01
N LEU A 50 35.95 -16.98 18.71
CA LEU A 50 37.14 -16.84 17.88
C LEU A 50 37.39 -15.37 17.55
N THR A 51 38.65 -14.94 17.60
CA THR A 51 39.03 -13.54 17.33
C THR A 51 39.99 -13.47 16.16
N ASN A 52 39.73 -12.54 15.23
CA ASN A 52 40.69 -12.13 14.21
C ASN A 52 40.86 -10.61 14.27
N LYS A 53 42.10 -10.12 14.45
CA LYS A 53 42.44 -8.70 14.56
C LYS A 53 43.19 -8.15 13.34
N PHE A 54 43.54 -9.00 12.39
CA PHE A 54 44.40 -8.66 11.25
C PHE A 54 43.62 -8.47 9.94
N LEU A 55 42.29 -8.34 10.02
CA LEU A 55 41.44 -8.00 8.88
C LEU A 55 41.59 -6.50 8.58
N LEU A 56 42.38 -6.17 7.57
CA LEU A 56 42.71 -4.79 7.19
C LEU A 56 42.15 -4.38 5.81
N ASP A 57 41.90 -5.33 4.93
CA ASP A 57 41.36 -5.10 3.59
C ASP A 57 40.26 -6.14 3.31
N SER A 58 39.19 -5.68 2.67
CA SER A 58 38.03 -6.49 2.30
C SER A 58 37.37 -6.03 1.00
N GLN A 59 38.14 -5.47 0.06
CA GLN A 59 37.64 -4.94 -1.21
C GLN A 59 36.67 -5.89 -1.94
N GLU A 60 36.97 -7.19 -1.98
CA GLU A 60 36.11 -8.20 -2.62
C GLU A 60 34.71 -8.28 -1.97
N ILE A 61 34.61 -8.14 -0.65
CA ILE A 61 33.34 -8.11 0.08
C ILE A 61 32.60 -6.81 -0.18
N GLU A 62 33.32 -5.69 -0.29
CA GLU A 62 32.70 -4.39 -0.56
C GLU A 62 32.00 -4.35 -1.91
N ILE A 63 32.60 -4.99 -2.91
CA ILE A 63 32.00 -5.14 -4.23
C ILE A 63 30.69 -5.93 -4.11
N ILE A 64 30.69 -7.06 -3.37
CA ILE A 64 29.50 -7.90 -3.19
C ILE A 64 28.37 -7.12 -2.51
N TRP A 65 28.63 -6.48 -1.36
CA TRP A 65 27.57 -5.77 -0.63
C TRP A 65 27.11 -4.47 -1.30
N THR A 66 27.80 -4.00 -2.36
CA THR A 66 27.38 -2.81 -3.11
C THR A 66 26.55 -3.21 -4.31
N VAL A 67 27.00 -4.21 -5.08
CA VAL A 67 26.30 -4.69 -6.28
C VAL A 67 25.03 -5.44 -5.92
N LEU A 68 25.07 -6.28 -4.87
CA LEU A 68 23.90 -7.11 -4.51
C LEU A 68 22.67 -6.24 -4.14
N PRO A 69 22.76 -5.21 -3.26
CA PRO A 69 21.63 -4.32 -3.01
C PRO A 69 21.18 -3.53 -4.24
N ALA A 70 22.09 -3.11 -5.11
CA ALA A 70 21.73 -2.40 -6.34
C ALA A 70 20.84 -3.27 -7.25
N VAL A 71 21.15 -4.56 -7.39
CA VAL A 71 20.31 -5.51 -8.14
C VAL A 71 18.95 -5.69 -7.47
N ILE A 72 18.90 -5.81 -6.14
CA ILE A 72 17.64 -5.93 -5.39
C ILE A 72 16.75 -4.71 -5.62
N LEU A 73 17.31 -3.49 -5.62
CA LEU A 73 16.54 -2.27 -5.88
C LEU A 73 15.94 -2.26 -7.29
N ILE A 74 16.68 -2.73 -8.30
CA ILE A 74 16.15 -2.84 -9.67
C ILE A 74 14.98 -3.83 -9.73
N MET A 75 15.10 -4.98 -9.04
CA MET A 75 14.03 -5.98 -8.98
C MET A 75 12.73 -5.44 -8.36
N ILE A 76 12.83 -4.54 -7.38
CA ILE A 76 11.66 -3.85 -6.80
C ILE A 76 11.15 -2.74 -7.74
N ALA A 77 12.05 -1.96 -8.33
CA ALA A 77 11.70 -0.78 -9.12
C ALA A 77 10.92 -1.13 -10.39
N LEU A 78 11.28 -2.21 -11.09
CA LEU A 78 10.63 -2.59 -12.35
C LEU A 78 9.11 -2.86 -12.22
N PRO A 79 8.63 -3.75 -11.32
CA PRO A 79 7.20 -3.94 -11.12
C PRO A 79 6.52 -2.69 -10.55
N SER A 80 7.21 -1.93 -9.68
CA SER A 80 6.67 -0.68 -9.12
C SER A 80 6.36 0.35 -10.20
N LEU A 81 7.30 0.59 -11.12
CA LEU A 81 7.11 1.56 -12.21
C LEU A 81 6.05 1.09 -13.20
N ARG A 82 5.97 -0.22 -13.49
CA ARG A 82 4.91 -0.76 -14.34
C ARG A 82 3.53 -0.46 -13.76
N ILE A 83 3.31 -0.68 -12.46
CA ILE A 83 2.02 -0.39 -11.82
C ILE A 83 1.73 1.11 -11.84
N LEU A 84 2.73 1.95 -11.59
CA LEU A 84 2.58 3.41 -11.67
C LEU A 84 2.02 3.84 -13.04
N TYR A 85 2.56 3.32 -14.13
CA TYR A 85 2.06 3.65 -15.47
C TYR A 85 0.67 3.07 -15.76
N LEU A 86 0.35 1.88 -15.22
CA LEU A 86 -1.01 1.32 -15.33
C LEU A 86 -2.05 2.18 -14.60
N MET A 87 -1.66 2.82 -13.48
CA MET A 87 -2.54 3.71 -12.72
C MET A 87 -2.80 5.05 -13.42
N ASP A 88 -1.83 5.53 -14.20
CA ASP A 88 -1.92 6.81 -14.91
C ASP A 88 -2.70 6.69 -16.24
N GLU A 89 -2.89 5.48 -16.75
CA GLU A 89 -3.64 5.24 -17.97
C GLU A 89 -5.14 5.47 -17.75
N ILE A 90 -5.62 6.68 -18.11
CA ILE A 90 -7.05 6.98 -18.13
C ILE A 90 -7.68 6.32 -19.36
N SER A 91 -8.26 5.13 -19.17
CA SER A 91 -9.13 4.50 -20.16
C SER A 91 -10.43 5.29 -20.33
N SER A 92 -11.02 5.30 -21.53
CA SER A 92 -12.28 5.97 -21.86
C SER A 92 -13.40 5.67 -20.84
N PRO A 93 -13.72 6.58 -19.90
CA PRO A 93 -14.70 6.31 -18.86
C PRO A 93 -16.12 6.37 -19.42
N HIS A 94 -17.03 5.55 -18.87
CA HIS A 94 -18.45 5.53 -19.26
C HIS A 94 -19.33 6.46 -18.41
N LEU A 95 -18.85 6.84 -17.23
CA LEU A 95 -19.53 7.70 -16.26
C LEU A 95 -18.51 8.60 -15.56
N THR A 96 -18.85 9.87 -15.37
CA THR A 96 -18.09 10.88 -14.65
C THR A 96 -18.89 11.32 -13.43
N ILE A 97 -18.29 11.18 -12.24
CA ILE A 97 -18.84 11.66 -10.98
C ILE A 97 -17.85 12.65 -10.40
N LYS A 98 -18.29 13.87 -10.09
CA LYS A 98 -17.47 14.86 -9.41
C LYS A 98 -17.67 14.73 -7.90
N ALA A 99 -16.59 14.61 -7.15
CA ALA A 99 -16.61 14.66 -5.68
C ALA A 99 -15.95 15.96 -5.21
N VAL A 100 -16.70 16.81 -4.51
CA VAL A 100 -16.21 18.08 -3.96
C VAL A 100 -16.11 17.96 -2.44
N GLY A 101 -14.92 18.22 -1.91
CA GLY A 101 -14.66 18.17 -0.47
C GLY A 101 -14.95 19.51 0.19
N HIS A 102 -15.77 19.49 1.23
CA HIS A 102 -16.04 20.63 2.08
C HIS A 102 -15.45 20.43 3.48
N GLN A 103 -15.55 21.45 4.35
CA GLN A 103 -15.19 21.27 5.75
C GLN A 103 -16.17 20.27 6.40
N TRP A 104 -15.69 19.04 6.59
CA TRP A 104 -16.34 17.92 7.28
C TRP A 104 -17.48 17.19 6.55
N TYR A 105 -17.64 17.37 5.23
CA TYR A 105 -18.55 16.58 4.41
C TYR A 105 -18.11 16.56 2.94
N TRP A 106 -18.75 15.71 2.15
CA TRP A 106 -18.54 15.59 0.71
C TRP A 106 -19.82 15.89 -0.04
N SER A 107 -19.70 16.45 -1.24
CA SER A 107 -20.81 16.61 -2.18
C SER A 107 -20.47 15.90 -3.48
N TYR A 108 -21.47 15.21 -4.06
CA TYR A 108 -21.32 14.41 -5.27
C TYR A 108 -22.22 14.98 -6.36
N GLU A 109 -21.66 15.16 -7.55
CA GLU A 109 -22.39 15.63 -8.73
C GLU A 109 -22.28 14.61 -9.86
N TYR A 110 -23.43 14.21 -10.38
CA TYR A 110 -23.59 13.41 -11.59
C TYR A 110 -24.11 14.37 -12.64
N THR A 111 -23.34 14.68 -13.68
CA THR A 111 -23.71 15.70 -14.68
C THR A 111 -23.80 15.14 -16.10
N ASP A 112 -23.58 13.83 -16.27
CA ASP A 112 -23.52 13.19 -17.59
C ASP A 112 -24.90 12.99 -18.25
N TYR A 113 -25.97 12.90 -17.45
CA TYR A 113 -27.33 12.64 -17.94
C TYR A 113 -28.35 13.66 -17.43
N GLU A 114 -28.37 13.90 -16.12
CA GLU A 114 -29.23 14.89 -15.44
C GLU A 114 -28.38 15.66 -14.44
N ASP A 115 -28.77 16.89 -14.09
CA ASP A 115 -28.09 17.67 -13.04
C ASP A 115 -28.48 17.16 -11.66
N LEU A 116 -27.87 16.05 -11.22
CA LEU A 116 -28.07 15.46 -9.90
C LEU A 116 -26.89 15.79 -8.99
N GLY A 117 -27.16 16.48 -7.88
CA GLY A 117 -26.19 16.80 -6.85
C GLY A 117 -26.74 16.57 -5.44
N PHE A 118 -25.92 16.04 -4.54
CA PHE A 118 -26.28 15.88 -3.13
C PHE A 118 -25.07 15.95 -2.20
N ASP A 119 -25.33 16.33 -0.95
CA ASP A 119 -24.35 16.30 0.14
C ASP A 119 -24.40 14.96 0.89
N SER A 120 -23.24 14.51 1.36
CA SER A 120 -23.03 13.28 2.10
C SER A 120 -22.35 13.59 3.43
N TYR A 121 -23.10 13.44 4.52
CA TYR A 121 -22.69 13.67 5.90
C TYR A 121 -22.57 12.36 6.67
N MET A 122 -21.63 12.32 7.61
CA MET A 122 -21.50 11.20 8.55
C MET A 122 -22.71 11.13 9.48
N VAL A 123 -23.32 9.94 9.60
CA VAL A 123 -24.45 9.72 10.51
C VAL A 123 -23.98 9.83 11.97
N PRO A 124 -24.59 10.69 12.80
CA PRO A 124 -24.25 10.77 14.22
C PRO A 124 -24.42 9.43 14.92
N THR A 125 -23.55 9.11 15.88
CA THR A 125 -23.56 7.79 16.55
C THR A 125 -24.88 7.47 17.25
N GLN A 126 -25.61 8.49 17.69
CA GLN A 126 -26.93 8.35 18.32
C GLN A 126 -28.04 7.94 17.35
N ASP A 127 -27.86 8.23 16.05
CA ASP A 127 -28.84 7.99 14.99
C ASP A 127 -28.55 6.68 14.22
N LEU A 128 -27.53 5.92 14.64
CA LEU A 128 -27.17 4.66 14.01
C LEU A 128 -28.18 3.55 14.33
N THR A 129 -28.53 2.79 13.31
CA THR A 129 -29.34 1.57 13.43
C THR A 129 -28.48 0.36 13.80
N PRO A 130 -29.04 -0.69 14.45
CA PRO A 130 -28.29 -1.88 14.80
C PRO A 130 -27.64 -2.54 13.56
N GLY A 131 -26.32 -2.75 13.63
CA GLY A 131 -25.52 -3.33 12.54
C GLY A 131 -24.76 -2.30 11.69
N GLN A 132 -25.03 -1.01 11.84
CA GLN A 132 -24.30 0.05 11.16
C GLN A 132 -22.93 0.35 11.78
N PHE A 133 -22.00 0.85 10.95
CA PHE A 133 -20.63 1.12 11.38
C PHE A 133 -20.45 2.55 11.91
N ARG A 134 -20.02 2.65 13.17
CA ARG A 134 -19.68 3.94 13.79
C ARG A 134 -18.58 4.65 13.00
N LEU A 135 -18.81 5.94 12.70
CA LEU A 135 -17.91 6.84 11.95
C LEU A 135 -17.70 6.51 10.46
N LEU A 136 -18.38 5.49 9.91
CA LEU A 136 -18.25 5.12 8.50
C LEU A 136 -19.55 5.26 7.72
N GLU A 137 -20.70 5.22 8.41
CA GLU A 137 -21.98 5.47 7.75
C GLU A 137 -22.15 6.93 7.34
N ALA A 138 -22.69 7.10 6.14
CA ALA A 138 -23.16 8.38 5.63
C ALA A 138 -24.68 8.33 5.38
N ASP A 139 -25.33 9.49 5.46
CA ASP A 139 -26.76 9.65 5.22
C ASP A 139 -27.14 9.35 3.75
N HIS A 140 -26.39 9.93 2.81
CA HIS A 140 -26.48 9.68 1.38
C HIS A 140 -25.19 9.02 0.89
N ARG A 141 -25.31 7.79 0.38
CA ARG A 141 -24.18 7.06 -0.19
C ARG A 141 -24.02 7.40 -1.67
N MET A 142 -22.78 7.55 -2.09
CA MET A 142 -22.43 7.63 -3.50
C MET A 142 -22.69 6.27 -4.16
N VAL A 143 -23.46 6.26 -5.25
CA VAL A 143 -23.83 5.05 -6.00
C VAL A 143 -23.10 5.08 -7.34
N VAL A 144 -22.47 3.96 -7.70
CA VAL A 144 -21.75 3.74 -8.97
C VAL A 144 -22.42 2.61 -9.73
#